data_AF-A0A538E7Y8-F1
#
_entry.id   AF-A0A538E7Y8-F1
#
_cell.length_a   1.000
_cell.length_b   1.000
_cell.length_c   1.000
_cell.angle_alpha   90.00
_cell.angle_beta   90.00
_cell.angle_gamma   90.00
#
_symmetry.space_group_name_H-M   'P 1'
#
loop_
_entity.id
_entity.type
_entity.pdbx_description
1 polymer ?
#
loop_
_entity_poly.entity_id
_entity_poly.type
_entity_poly.pdbx_seq_one_letter_code
_entity_poly.pdbx_strand_id
1 'polypeptide(L)'
;MMESQIPRIVHEEADENRGVFLIEPLDRGFGHTFGNSLRRVLLSSLEGAAVTAVKIEGVAHEFTTLPGVREDVTDIILNLK
;
A
#
# COMPACT_ATOMS: atom_id res chain seq x y z
N MET A 1 -34.94 10.04 17.18
CA MET A 1 -33.53 10.00 16.77
C MET A 1 -32.92 8.83 17.52
N MET A 2 -32.49 7.76 16.83
CA MET A 2 -31.90 6.61 17.52
C MET A 2 -30.59 7.07 18.19
N GLU A 3 -30.34 6.62 19.42
CA GLU A 3 -29.10 6.90 20.14
C GLU A 3 -27.93 6.31 19.34
N SER A 4 -27.07 7.17 18.81
CA SER A 4 -25.84 6.75 18.14
C SER A 4 -24.91 6.16 19.20
N GLN A 5 -24.62 4.86 19.07
CA GLN A 5 -23.68 4.18 19.96
C GLN A 5 -22.25 4.59 19.60
N ILE A 6 -21.41 4.80 20.61
CA ILE A 6 -20.00 5.14 20.40
C ILE A 6 -19.30 3.92 19.78
N PRO A 7 -18.70 4.02 18.57
CA PRO A 7 -18.02 2.91 17.95
C PRO A 7 -16.73 2.58 18.71
N ARG A 8 -16.48 1.28 18.93
CA ARG A 8 -15.20 0.76 19.43
C ARG A 8 -14.32 0.33 18.25
N ILE A 9 -13.01 0.39 18.46
CA ILE A 9 -12.00 -0.11 17.52
C ILE A 9 -11.29 -1.27 18.21
N VAL A 10 -11.31 -2.43 17.58
CA VAL A 10 -10.58 -3.63 18.03
C VAL A 10 -9.48 -3.93 17.01
N HIS A 11 -8.28 -4.18 17.50
CA HIS A 11 -7.15 -4.65 16.70
C HIS A 11 -7.02 -6.17 16.87
N GLU A 12 -7.01 -6.89 15.76
CA GLU A 12 -6.71 -8.31 15.73
C GLU A 12 -5.22 -8.47 15.36
N GLU A 13 -4.48 -9.21 16.19
CA GLU A 13 -3.04 -9.43 15.96
C GLU A 13 -2.81 -10.11 14.60
N ALA A 14 -1.92 -9.52 13.84
CA ALA A 14 -1.42 -10.04 12.57
C ALA A 14 0.12 -9.98 12.58
N ASP A 15 0.76 -10.19 11.43
CA ASP A 15 2.22 -10.12 11.31
C ASP A 15 2.76 -8.69 11.48
N GLU A 16 4.09 -8.53 11.53
CA GLU A 16 4.74 -7.23 11.78
C GLU A 16 4.35 -6.12 10.78
N ASN A 17 3.92 -6.49 9.56
CA ASN A 17 3.62 -5.56 8.47
C ASN A 17 2.14 -5.56 8.06
N ARG A 18 1.27 -6.22 8.84
CA ARG A 18 -0.16 -6.36 8.57
C ARG A 18 -0.93 -6.13 9.85
N GLY A 19 -2.00 -5.33 9.77
CA GLY A 19 -2.94 -5.12 10.87
C GLY A 19 -4.38 -5.29 10.39
N VAL A 20 -5.23 -5.88 11.23
CA VAL A 20 -6.67 -6.01 10.97
C VAL A 20 -7.43 -5.25 12.06
N PHE A 21 -8.33 -4.35 11.64
CA PHE A 21 -9.09 -3.48 12.52
C PHE A 21 -10.60 -3.68 12.33
N LEU A 22 -11.31 -3.92 13.42
CA LEU A 22 -12.76 -4.01 13.46
C LEU A 22 -13.34 -2.76 14.13
N ILE A 23 -14.24 -2.06 13.43
CA ILE A 23 -14.94 -0.88 13.94
C ILE A 23 -16.44 -1.17 14.00
N GLU A 24 -17.00 -1.16 15.21
CA GLU A 24 -18.42 -1.46 15.44
C GLU A 24 -18.92 -0.82 16.75
N PRO A 25 -20.23 -0.62 16.92
CA PRO A 25 -21.26 -0.67 15.88
C PRO A 25 -21.21 0.59 15.00
N LEU A 26 -21.64 0.45 13.74
CA LEU A 26 -21.83 1.58 12.82
C LEU A 26 -23.26 1.59 12.31
N ASP A 27 -23.81 2.79 12.16
CA ASP A 27 -25.11 2.98 11.53
C ASP A 27 -25.10 2.46 10.08
N ARG A 28 -26.28 2.06 9.60
CA ARG A 28 -26.42 1.50 8.26
C ARG A 28 -25.87 2.47 7.20
N GLY A 29 -24.93 2.00 6.38
CA GLY A 29 -24.28 2.78 5.33
C GLY A 29 -23.00 3.50 5.76
N PHE A 30 -22.79 3.73 7.07
CA PHE A 30 -21.58 4.40 7.55
C PHE A 30 -20.31 3.57 7.33
N GLY A 31 -20.42 2.24 7.36
CA GLY A 31 -19.31 1.34 7.03
C GLY A 31 -18.70 1.61 5.64
N HIS A 32 -19.52 1.90 4.63
CA HIS A 32 -19.01 2.24 3.28
C HIS A 32 -18.37 3.62 3.24
N THR A 33 -19.02 4.62 3.87
CA THR A 33 -18.52 5.99 3.92
C THR A 33 -17.15 6.07 4.60
N PHE A 34 -17.02 5.45 5.77
CA PHE A 34 -15.77 5.39 6.51
C PHE A 34 -14.74 4.49 5.82
N GLY A 35 -15.14 3.28 5.42
CA GLY A 35 -14.22 2.31 4.83
C GLY A 35 -13.57 2.81 3.54
N ASN A 36 -14.34 3.41 2.63
CA ASN A 36 -13.78 3.96 1.39
C ASN A 36 -12.85 5.16 1.67
N SER A 37 -13.22 6.03 2.62
CA SER A 37 -12.41 7.20 2.97
C SER A 37 -11.09 6.77 3.63
N LEU A 38 -11.13 5.87 4.61
CA LEU A 38 -9.94 5.33 5.26
C LEU A 38 -9.02 4.62 4.28
N ARG A 39 -9.57 3.78 3.38
CA ARG A 39 -8.77 3.13 2.33
C ARG A 39 -8.00 4.15 1.48
N ARG A 40 -8.63 5.26 1.09
CA ARG A 40 -7.98 6.30 0.28
C ARG A 40 -6.88 7.02 1.06
N VAL A 41 -7.11 7.34 2.33
CA VAL A 41 -6.11 7.99 3.19
C VAL A 41 -4.91 7.07 3.37
N LEU A 42 -5.12 5.79 3.70
CA LEU A 42 -4.04 4.83 3.93
C LEU A 42 -3.21 4.54 2.67
N LEU A 43 -3.82 4.51 1.49
CA LEU A 43 -3.10 4.21 0.24
C LEU A 43 -2.47 5.42 -0.44
N SER A 44 -2.88 6.65 -0.11
CA SER A 44 -2.52 7.82 -0.96
C SER A 44 -2.21 9.10 -0.19
N SER A 45 -2.37 9.13 1.13
CA SER A 45 -2.14 10.35 1.93
C SER A 45 -1.07 10.19 3.00
N LEU A 46 -0.50 8.99 3.14
CA LEU A 46 0.66 8.77 3.99
C LEU A 46 1.93 9.19 3.23
N GLU A 47 2.75 9.99 3.89
CA GLU A 47 4.04 10.39 3.35
C GLU A 47 4.99 9.19 3.32
N GLY A 48 5.75 9.09 2.24
CA GLY A 48 6.72 8.03 2.02
C GLY A 48 7.73 8.43 0.95
N ALA A 49 8.74 7.60 0.77
CA ALA A 49 9.73 7.76 -0.29
C ALA A 49 9.82 6.46 -1.09
N ALA A 50 10.01 6.58 -2.39
CA ALA A 50 10.22 5.46 -3.30
C ALA A 50 11.18 5.88 -4.41
N VAL A 51 11.81 4.91 -5.07
CA VAL A 51 12.68 5.16 -6.22
C VAL A 51 11.83 5.68 -7.39
N THR A 52 12.18 6.85 -7.93
CA THR A 52 11.46 7.49 -9.05
C THR A 52 12.15 7.29 -10.39
N ALA A 53 13.47 7.18 -10.40
CA ALA A 53 14.26 7.01 -11.61
C ALA A 53 15.59 6.30 -11.30
N VAL A 54 16.09 5.54 -12.28
CA VAL A 54 17.38 4.86 -12.22
C VAL A 54 18.12 5.08 -13.53
N LYS A 55 19.45 5.17 -13.48
CA LYS A 55 20.31 5.23 -14.66
C LYS A 55 21.33 4.11 -14.57
N ILE A 56 21.34 3.23 -15.55
CA ILE A 56 22.27 2.10 -15.64
C ILE A 56 23.21 2.35 -16.81
N GLU A 57 24.51 2.31 -16.54
CA GLU A 57 25.53 2.52 -17.57
C GLU A 57 25.52 1.37 -18.58
N GLY A 58 25.68 1.69 -19.87
CA GLY A 58 25.67 0.70 -20.94
C GLY A 58 24.28 0.18 -21.33
N VAL A 59 23.22 0.63 -20.68
CA VAL A 59 21.83 0.26 -20.99
C VAL A 59 21.15 1.36 -21.80
N ALA A 60 20.70 1.01 -23.00
CA ALA A 60 19.93 1.92 -23.85
C ALA A 60 18.44 1.95 -23.48
N HIS A 61 17.87 0.82 -23.06
CA HIS A 61 16.46 0.67 -22.67
C HIS A 61 16.23 -0.49 -21.69
N GLU A 62 15.08 -0.49 -21.04
CA GLU A 62 14.69 -1.43 -19.96
C GLU A 62 14.57 -2.91 -20.37
N PHE A 63 14.42 -3.19 -21.67
CA PHE A 63 14.37 -4.56 -22.21
C PHE A 63 15.73 -5.13 -22.64
N THR A 64 16.84 -4.58 -22.15
CA THR A 64 18.18 -5.10 -22.46
C THR A 64 18.65 -6.10 -21.41
N THR A 65 19.53 -7.01 -21.83
CA THR A 65 20.28 -7.87 -20.93
C THR A 65 21.67 -7.28 -20.69
N LEU A 66 22.19 -7.49 -19.48
CA LEU A 66 23.50 -7.00 -19.07
C LEU A 66 24.52 -8.13 -19.07
N PRO A 67 25.66 -8.00 -19.79
CA PRO A 67 26.72 -9.00 -19.74
C PRO A 67 27.22 -9.20 -18.31
N GLY A 68 27.27 -10.44 -17.85
CA GLY A 68 27.74 -10.79 -16.50
C GLY A 68 26.68 -10.63 -15.39
N VAL A 69 25.45 -10.26 -15.73
CA VAL A 69 24.31 -10.23 -14.81
C VAL A 69 23.32 -11.32 -15.23
N ARG A 70 22.73 -12.00 -14.25
CA ARG A 70 21.81 -13.12 -14.50
C ARG A 70 20.39 -12.62 -14.80
N GLU A 71 19.98 -11.59 -14.08
CA GLU A 71 18.71 -10.87 -14.23
C GLU A 71 18.72 -9.94 -15.44
N ASP A 72 17.55 -9.73 -16.07
CA ASP A 72 17.39 -8.68 -17.08
C ASP A 72 17.17 -7.30 -16.42
N VAL A 73 17.24 -6.22 -17.21
CA VAL A 73 17.07 -4.86 -16.66
C VAL A 73 15.67 -4.64 -16.06
N THR A 74 14.64 -5.32 -16.57
CA THR A 74 13.27 -5.21 -16.03
C THR A 74 13.17 -5.84 -14.65
N ASP A 75 13.79 -7.01 -14.44
CA ASP A 75 13.90 -7.67 -13.14
C ASP A 75 14.63 -6.77 -12.13
N ILE A 76 15.71 -6.12 -12.55
CA ILE A 76 16.44 -5.16 -11.71
C ILE A 76 15.52 -3.99 -11.31
N ILE A 77 14.80 -3.41 -12.27
CA ILE A 77 13.86 -2.31 -12.00
C ILE A 77 12.74 -2.76 -11.04
N LEU A 78 12.23 -3.98 -11.18
CA LEU A 78 11.18 -4.51 -10.30
C LEU A 78 11.68 -4.70 -8.86
N ASN A 79 12.90 -5.19 -8.67
CA ASN A 79 13.49 -5.35 -7.35
C ASN A 79 13.89 -4.02 -6.68
N LEU A 80 13.97 -2.92 -7.44
CA LEU A 80 14.21 -1.58 -6.92
C LEU A 80 12.92 -0.84 -6.50
N LYS A 81 11.75 -1.36 -6.86
CA LYS A 81 10.44 -0.87 -6.41
C LYS A 81 10.08 -1.45 -5.06
#